data_AF-A0A847E1R1-F1
#
_entry.id   AF-A0A847E1R1-F1
#
_cell.length_a   1.000
_cell.length_b   1.000
_cell.length_c   1.000
_cell.angle_alpha   90.00
_cell.angle_beta   90.00
_cell.angle_gamma   90.00
#
_symmetry.space_group_name_H-M   'P 1'
#
loop_
_entity.id
_entity.type
_entity.pdbx_description
1 polymer ?
#
loop_
_entity_poly.entity_id
_entity_poly.type
_entity_poly.pdbx_seq_one_letter_code
_entity_poly.pdbx_strand_id
1 'polypeptide(L)'
;MTAATATRTSAATAAAAARETVEVDAVLEPVPALPRSRAEVRQPVDGPGSGSTEDARKAFGSGRARPARASLSPGRRAWLRFRSNRRGWISLWIFVAIFGLSLFAELLSNDRPLVAHYEGQLYWPLWNFYPETTFGGDFHTRTDWHDPFIVEQMSKDGNWAIWPPNRYSFDTINYFAASPNPAPPSAENLLGTDDRGRDVLARLLYGFRLSVLFGLALTTIGVVAGVLAGAVQGYFGGRLDLAFQRFIEVWSAIPELYLLLILAAMFEPSVWILLVILSLFGWMG
;
A
#
# COMPACT_ATOMS: atom_id res chain seq x y z
N MET A 1 -19.81 3.71 56.52
CA MET A 1 -19.72 4.99 55.77
C MET A 1 -19.77 4.70 54.28
N THR A 2 -20.81 3.97 53.84
CA THR A 2 -20.77 3.17 52.59
C THR A 2 -22.16 3.19 51.93
N ALA A 3 -22.66 4.37 51.58
CA ALA A 3 -23.94 4.49 50.87
C ALA A 3 -24.10 5.77 50.02
N ALA A 4 -23.08 6.64 49.94
CA ALA A 4 -23.21 7.96 49.29
C ALA A 4 -22.52 8.08 47.92
N THR A 5 -21.78 7.05 47.47
CA THR A 5 -20.93 7.16 46.27
C THR A 5 -21.59 6.62 44.98
N ALA A 6 -22.64 5.80 45.09
CA ALA A 6 -23.26 5.17 43.92
C ALA A 6 -24.18 6.11 43.10
N THR A 7 -24.69 7.20 43.70
CA THR A 7 -25.70 8.04 43.06
C THR A 7 -25.11 9.13 42.15
N ARG A 8 -23.81 9.45 42.26
CA ARG A 8 -23.17 10.51 41.45
C ARG A 8 -22.70 10.04 40.07
N THR A 9 -22.45 8.74 39.88
CA THR A 9 -21.96 8.20 38.59
C THR A 9 -23.07 8.07 37.55
N SER A 10 -24.33 7.91 37.97
CA SER A 10 -25.48 7.81 37.06
C SER A 10 -25.84 9.14 36.36
N ALA A 11 -25.66 10.28 37.04
CA ALA A 11 -26.02 11.59 36.49
C ALA A 11 -25.01 12.11 35.45
N ALA A 12 -23.72 11.80 35.63
CA ALA A 12 -22.67 12.18 34.69
C ALA A 12 -22.75 11.40 33.36
N THR A 13 -23.19 10.14 33.42
CA THR A 13 -23.31 9.28 32.23
C THR A 13 -24.51 9.67 31.35
N ALA A 14 -25.62 10.12 31.96
CA ALA A 14 -26.79 10.62 31.23
C ALA A 14 -26.54 11.97 30.54
N ALA A 15 -25.72 12.84 31.13
CA ALA A 15 -25.37 14.15 30.56
C ALA A 15 -24.39 14.05 29.37
N ALA A 16 -23.58 12.99 29.29
CA ALA A 16 -22.70 12.72 28.15
C ALA A 16 -23.49 12.21 26.93
N ALA A 17 -24.45 11.31 27.13
CA ALA A 17 -25.28 10.76 26.04
C ALA A 17 -26.19 11.81 25.37
N ALA A 18 -26.61 12.85 26.11
CA ALA A 18 -27.41 13.94 25.55
C ALA A 18 -26.60 14.98 24.76
N ARG A 19 -25.26 14.99 24.88
CA ARG A 19 -24.38 15.86 24.09
C ARG A 19 -24.00 15.24 22.75
N GLU A 20 -23.95 13.91 22.68
CA GLU A 20 -23.60 13.17 21.46
C GLU A 20 -24.73 13.18 20.42
N THR A 21 -26.00 13.27 20.84
CA THR A 21 -27.14 13.34 19.92
C THR A 21 -27.31 14.69 19.20
N VAL A 22 -26.69 15.77 19.71
CA VAL A 22 -26.80 17.10 19.11
C VAL A 22 -25.74 17.33 18.02
N GLU A 23 -24.63 16.58 18.03
CA GLU A 23 -23.53 16.75 17.07
C GLU A 23 -23.75 15.97 15.76
N VAL A 24 -24.61 14.94 15.77
CA VAL A 24 -24.87 14.09 14.59
C VAL A 24 -25.84 14.74 13.59
N ASP A 25 -26.71 15.67 14.03
CA ASP A 25 -27.67 16.36 13.14
C ASP A 25 -27.04 17.50 12.31
N ALA A 26 -25.79 17.89 12.58
CA ALA A 26 -25.14 19.03 11.92
C ALA A 26 -24.42 18.70 10.59
N VAL A 27 -24.47 17.45 10.11
CA VAL A 27 -23.66 16.99 8.94
C VAL A 27 -24.52 16.56 7.75
N LEU A 28 -25.79 16.96 7.69
CA LEU A 28 -26.67 16.72 6.54
C LEU A 28 -27.09 18.03 5.88
N GLU A 29 -26.14 18.73 5.24
CA GLU A 29 -26.52 19.73 4.24
C GLU A 29 -27.13 19.02 3.01
N PRO A 30 -28.33 19.41 2.57
CA PRO A 30 -28.95 18.80 1.40
C PRO A 30 -28.19 19.17 0.13
N VAL A 31 -27.75 18.14 -0.62
CA VAL A 31 -27.12 18.29 -1.95
C VAL A 31 -28.04 19.12 -2.86
N PRO A 32 -27.54 20.20 -3.50
CA PRO A 32 -28.37 21.01 -4.40
C PRO A 32 -28.84 20.17 -5.59
N ALA A 33 -30.15 20.13 -5.79
CA ALA A 33 -30.77 19.40 -6.89
C ALA A 33 -30.25 19.93 -8.24
N LEU A 34 -29.72 19.04 -9.08
CA LEU A 34 -29.29 19.36 -10.43
C LEU A 34 -30.47 19.99 -11.23
N PRO A 35 -30.23 21.06 -12.01
CA PRO A 35 -31.29 21.69 -12.78
C PRO A 35 -31.83 20.68 -13.79
N ARG A 36 -33.13 20.37 -13.67
CA ARG A 36 -33.84 19.57 -14.68
C ARG A 36 -33.75 20.32 -16.00
N SER A 37 -33.04 19.74 -16.96
CA SER A 37 -33.07 20.14 -18.36
C SER A 37 -34.53 20.19 -18.79
N ARG A 38 -35.07 21.40 -18.89
CA ARG A 38 -36.37 21.67 -19.47
C ARG A 38 -36.19 21.35 -20.96
N ALA A 39 -36.70 20.22 -21.41
CA ALA A 39 -36.88 19.96 -22.82
C ALA A 39 -37.82 21.06 -23.34
N GLU A 40 -37.24 22.07 -23.95
CA GLU A 40 -37.94 23.19 -24.56
C GLU A 40 -38.67 22.63 -25.79
N VAL A 41 -39.95 22.33 -25.61
CA VAL A 41 -40.86 21.95 -26.69
C VAL A 41 -40.98 23.17 -27.60
N ARG A 42 -40.16 23.21 -28.66
CA ARG A 42 -40.36 24.15 -29.76
C ARG A 42 -41.66 23.78 -30.47
N GLN A 43 -42.65 24.67 -30.39
CA GLN A 43 -43.83 24.63 -31.24
C GLN A 43 -43.43 24.86 -32.71
N PRO A 44 -44.10 24.23 -33.68
CA PRO A 44 -43.85 24.49 -35.08
C PRO A 44 -44.49 25.85 -35.44
N VAL A 45 -43.66 26.79 -35.89
CA VAL A 45 -44.10 28.08 -36.43
C VAL A 45 -44.57 27.90 -37.87
N ASP A 46 -45.58 28.67 -38.23
CA ASP A 46 -46.42 28.68 -39.43
C ASP A 46 -45.69 28.56 -40.79
N GLY A 47 -46.38 27.86 -41.72
CA GLY A 47 -46.54 28.10 -43.17
C GLY A 47 -45.36 28.53 -44.06
N PRO A 48 -45.13 27.88 -45.22
CA PRO A 48 -44.12 28.34 -46.17
C PRO A 48 -44.62 29.57 -46.94
N GLY A 49 -44.05 30.74 -46.60
CA GLY A 49 -44.03 31.89 -47.51
C GLY A 49 -43.22 31.57 -48.76
N SER A 50 -43.70 32.05 -49.90
CA SER A 50 -43.13 31.92 -51.24
C SER A 50 -41.69 32.46 -51.32
N GLY A 51 -40.72 31.64 -50.97
CA GLY A 51 -39.31 31.82 -51.30
C GLY A 51 -38.97 30.95 -52.51
N SER A 52 -38.31 31.56 -53.50
CA SER A 52 -37.89 30.93 -54.74
C SER A 52 -37.20 29.56 -54.51
N THR A 53 -37.42 28.61 -55.40
CA THR A 53 -36.76 27.28 -55.38
C THR A 53 -35.23 27.35 -55.52
N GLU A 54 -34.67 28.55 -55.66
CA GLU A 54 -33.24 28.86 -55.73
C GLU A 54 -32.63 29.13 -54.34
N ASP A 55 -33.39 29.68 -53.39
CA ASP A 55 -32.92 29.97 -52.03
C ASP A 55 -32.84 28.69 -51.18
N ALA A 56 -33.73 27.72 -51.40
CA ALA A 56 -33.67 26.40 -50.76
C ALA A 56 -32.45 25.57 -51.21
N ARG A 57 -31.94 25.82 -52.43
CA ARG A 57 -30.74 25.14 -52.95
C ARG A 57 -29.44 25.76 -52.43
N LYS A 58 -29.43 27.05 -52.10
CA LYS A 58 -28.26 27.73 -51.50
C LYS A 58 -28.09 27.46 -50.00
N ALA A 59 -29.17 27.13 -49.28
CA ALA A 59 -29.09 26.73 -47.86
C ALA A 59 -28.49 25.32 -47.63
N PHE A 60 -28.40 24.50 -48.68
CA PHE A 60 -27.69 23.20 -48.67
C PHE A 60 -26.18 23.32 -48.97
N GLY A 61 -25.64 24.54 -48.93
CA GLY A 61 -24.22 24.82 -49.07
C GLY A 61 -23.42 24.44 -47.82
N SER A 62 -22.78 23.27 -47.88
CA SER A 62 -21.63 22.89 -47.04
C SER A 62 -21.84 22.93 -45.52
N GLY A 63 -22.83 22.18 -45.03
CA GLY A 63 -22.75 21.67 -43.66
C GLY A 63 -21.56 20.72 -43.57
N ARG A 64 -20.34 21.22 -43.31
CA ARG A 64 -19.19 20.37 -42.95
C ARG A 64 -19.66 19.49 -41.81
N ALA A 65 -19.82 18.19 -42.07
CA ALA A 65 -20.14 17.22 -41.05
C ALA A 65 -19.15 17.44 -39.90
N ARG A 66 -19.65 17.81 -38.71
CA ARG A 66 -18.78 17.96 -37.54
C ARG A 66 -18.04 16.63 -37.39
N PRO A 67 -16.70 16.61 -37.39
CA PRO A 67 -15.97 15.35 -37.28
C PRO A 67 -16.46 14.64 -36.02
N ALA A 68 -16.86 13.38 -36.17
CA ALA A 68 -17.34 12.57 -35.04
C ALA A 68 -16.26 12.60 -33.97
N ARG A 69 -16.57 13.16 -32.79
CA ARG A 69 -15.59 13.22 -31.69
C ARG A 69 -15.25 11.79 -31.31
N ALA A 70 -14.01 11.37 -31.55
CA ALA A 70 -13.53 10.06 -31.15
C ALA A 70 -13.79 9.86 -29.65
N SER A 71 -14.65 8.91 -29.29
CA SER A 71 -14.95 8.59 -27.91
C SER A 71 -13.71 7.97 -27.27
N LEU A 72 -13.19 8.61 -26.21
CA LEU A 72 -12.02 8.12 -25.49
C LEU A 72 -12.28 6.73 -24.89
N SER A 73 -11.27 5.85 -24.94
CA SER A 73 -11.36 4.54 -24.29
C SER A 73 -11.66 4.69 -22.79
N PRO A 74 -12.34 3.70 -22.16
CA PRO A 74 -12.65 3.75 -20.74
C PRO A 74 -11.44 4.04 -19.86
N GLY A 75 -10.30 3.38 -20.12
CA GLY A 75 -9.04 3.60 -19.41
C GLY A 75 -8.50 5.03 -19.57
N ARG A 76 -8.55 5.59 -20.79
CA ARG A 76 -8.10 6.97 -21.03
C ARG A 76 -8.99 7.98 -20.33
N ARG A 77 -10.31 7.74 -20.24
CA ARG A 77 -11.24 8.57 -19.46
C ARG A 77 -10.96 8.48 -17.96
N ALA A 78 -10.74 7.27 -17.44
CA ALA A 78 -10.38 7.07 -16.03
C ALA A 78 -9.07 7.78 -15.66
N TRP A 79 -8.04 7.67 -16.52
CA TRP A 79 -6.76 8.33 -16.33
C TRP A 79 -6.87 9.86 -16.30
N LEU A 80 -7.62 10.45 -17.24
CA LEU A 80 -7.83 11.90 -17.27
C LEU A 80 -8.59 12.39 -16.02
N ARG A 81 -9.58 11.63 -15.55
CA ARG A 81 -10.26 11.92 -14.27
C ARG A 81 -9.30 11.85 -13.09
N PHE A 82 -8.46 10.81 -13.01
CA PHE A 82 -7.47 10.68 -11.96
C PHE A 82 -6.47 11.85 -11.96
N ARG A 83 -5.93 12.22 -13.12
CA ARG A 83 -4.98 13.33 -13.25
C ARG A 83 -5.60 14.69 -12.92
N SER A 84 -6.91 14.84 -13.07
CA SER A 84 -7.62 16.06 -12.63
C SER A 84 -7.70 16.18 -11.11
N ASN A 85 -7.60 15.06 -10.38
CA ASN A 85 -7.55 15.04 -8.92
C ASN A 85 -6.12 15.32 -8.43
N ARG A 86 -5.85 16.57 -8.05
CA ARG A 86 -4.53 17.02 -7.56
C ARG A 86 -4.03 16.22 -6.36
N ARG A 87 -4.90 15.92 -5.39
CA ARG A 87 -4.54 15.17 -4.17
C ARG A 87 -4.15 13.75 -4.53
N GLY A 88 -4.98 13.07 -5.33
CA GLY A 88 -4.69 11.71 -5.80
C GLY A 88 -3.39 11.63 -6.60
N TRP A 89 -3.13 12.62 -7.46
CA TRP A 89 -1.90 12.69 -8.24
C TRP A 89 -0.65 12.83 -7.37
N ILE A 90 -0.68 13.73 -6.38
CA ILE A 90 0.44 13.94 -5.45
C ILE A 90 0.66 12.69 -4.59
N SER A 91 -0.41 12.11 -4.03
CA SER A 91 -0.31 10.89 -3.23
C SER A 91 0.29 9.72 -3.99
N LEU A 92 -0.02 9.56 -5.29
CA LEU A 92 0.59 8.54 -6.13
C LEU A 92 2.10 8.75 -6.26
N TRP A 93 2.56 9.97 -6.52
CA TRP A 93 3.99 10.24 -6.63
C TRP A 93 4.74 10.06 -5.31
N ILE A 94 4.14 10.48 -4.19
CA ILE A 94 4.71 10.22 -2.85
C ILE A 94 4.82 8.71 -2.63
N PHE A 95 3.76 7.96 -2.90
CA PHE A 95 3.75 6.50 -2.75
C PHE A 95 4.81 5.84 -3.64
N VAL A 96 4.90 6.21 -4.92
CA VAL A 96 5.89 5.68 -5.86
C VAL A 96 7.32 6.03 -5.42
N ALA A 97 7.55 7.24 -4.91
CA ALA A 97 8.85 7.64 -4.41
C ALA A 97 9.26 6.83 -3.16
N ILE A 98 8.38 6.74 -2.15
CA ILE A 98 8.66 5.97 -0.93
C ILE A 98 8.82 4.48 -1.26
N PHE A 99 8.00 3.93 -2.15
CA PHE A 99 8.12 2.54 -2.59
C PHE A 99 9.41 2.30 -3.38
N GLY A 100 9.77 3.22 -4.28
CA GLY A 100 11.04 3.17 -4.99
C GLY A 100 12.23 3.18 -4.03
N LEU A 101 12.21 4.05 -3.01
CA LEU A 101 13.24 4.08 -1.98
C LEU A 101 13.27 2.80 -1.13
N SER A 102 12.10 2.25 -0.77
CA SER A 102 12.01 1.05 0.05
C SER A 102 12.52 -0.19 -0.67
N LEU A 103 12.46 -0.25 -2.01
CA LEU A 103 13.10 -1.33 -2.79
C LEU A 103 14.61 -1.40 -2.57
N PHE A 104 15.25 -0.27 -2.22
CA PHE A 104 16.68 -0.20 -1.89
C PHE A 104 16.92 -0.12 -0.37
N ALA A 105 16.02 -0.69 0.45
CA ALA A 105 16.12 -0.62 1.91
C ALA A 105 17.49 -1.09 2.45
N GLU A 106 18.11 -2.10 1.83
CA GLU A 106 19.45 -2.59 2.22
C GLU A 106 20.57 -1.57 2.01
N LEU A 107 20.37 -0.55 1.15
CA LEU A 107 21.31 0.54 0.93
C LEU A 107 20.98 1.77 1.80
N LEU A 108 19.71 1.92 2.18
CA LEU A 108 19.24 3.05 2.98
C LEU A 108 19.33 2.79 4.49
N SER A 109 19.13 1.54 4.90
CA SER A 109 18.95 1.11 6.28
C SER A 109 19.54 -0.28 6.47
N ASN A 110 20.74 -0.37 7.02
CA ASN A 110 21.43 -1.65 7.19
C ASN A 110 22.36 -1.65 8.39
N ASP A 111 22.50 -2.80 9.03
CA ASP A 111 23.37 -3.00 10.19
C ASP A 111 24.85 -3.15 9.83
N ARG A 112 25.14 -3.19 8.53
CA ARG A 112 26.48 -3.33 7.98
C ARG A 112 26.84 -2.12 7.15
N PRO A 113 28.12 -1.73 7.13
CA PRO A 113 28.58 -0.74 6.18
C PRO A 113 28.49 -1.28 4.75
N LEU A 114 28.28 -0.37 3.80
CA LEU A 114 28.26 -0.68 2.38
C LEU A 114 29.65 -1.15 1.93
N VAL A 115 30.69 -0.48 2.46
CA VAL A 115 32.10 -0.74 2.18
C VAL A 115 32.89 -0.53 3.46
N ALA A 116 33.86 -1.40 3.72
CA ALA A 116 34.81 -1.22 4.82
C ALA A 116 36.23 -1.41 4.30
N HIS A 117 37.16 -0.59 4.77
CA HIS A 117 38.58 -0.75 4.56
C HIS A 117 39.23 -1.10 5.90
N TYR A 118 39.93 -2.22 5.93
CA TYR A 118 40.54 -2.75 7.14
C TYR A 118 41.92 -3.34 6.83
N GLU A 119 42.97 -2.85 7.49
CA GLU A 119 44.37 -3.31 7.34
C GLU A 119 44.86 -3.40 5.88
N GLY A 120 44.49 -2.42 5.05
CA GLY A 120 44.92 -2.34 3.64
C GLY A 120 44.10 -3.19 2.67
N GLN A 121 43.05 -3.85 3.14
CA GLN A 121 42.12 -4.64 2.32
C GLN A 121 40.73 -3.99 2.29
N LEU A 122 40.07 -4.10 1.13
CA LEU A 122 38.71 -3.59 0.93
C LEU A 122 37.69 -4.73 1.05
N TYR A 123 36.69 -4.50 1.88
CA TYR A 123 35.61 -5.44 2.18
C TYR A 123 34.27 -4.88 1.72
N TRP A 124 33.38 -5.80 1.34
CA TRP A 124 32.01 -5.50 0.91
C TRP A 124 30.99 -6.25 1.78
N PRO A 125 30.77 -5.81 3.05
CA PRO A 125 30.01 -6.55 4.06
C PRO A 125 28.52 -6.70 3.74
N LEU A 126 28.00 -5.87 2.83
CA LEU A 126 26.63 -5.93 2.36
C LEU A 126 26.31 -7.28 1.67
N TRP A 127 27.23 -7.79 0.87
CA TRP A 127 27.02 -9.00 0.06
C TRP A 127 27.80 -10.23 0.54
N ASN A 128 28.80 -10.03 1.39
CA ASN A 128 29.71 -11.11 1.79
C ASN A 128 29.65 -11.33 3.30
N PHE A 129 29.73 -12.60 3.68
CA PHE A 129 29.87 -12.97 5.08
C PHE A 129 31.33 -12.80 5.50
N TYR A 130 31.55 -11.99 6.54
CA TYR A 130 32.85 -11.88 7.21
C TYR A 130 32.65 -12.24 8.68
N PRO A 131 33.47 -13.15 9.24
CA PRO A 131 33.47 -13.43 10.67
C PRO A 131 34.19 -12.34 11.45
N GLU A 132 33.89 -12.19 12.74
CA GLU A 132 34.54 -11.20 13.63
C GLU A 132 36.06 -11.37 13.71
N THR A 133 36.56 -12.60 13.59
CA THR A 133 38.00 -12.89 13.50
C THR A 133 38.72 -12.18 12.36
N THR A 134 38.00 -11.77 11.30
CA THR A 134 38.56 -10.97 10.19
C THR A 134 38.96 -9.57 10.66
N PHE A 135 38.24 -9.03 11.63
CA PHE A 135 38.41 -7.68 12.18
C PHE A 135 39.02 -7.71 13.58
N GLY A 136 39.75 -8.78 13.90
CA GLY A 136 40.46 -8.93 15.18
C GLY A 136 39.61 -9.41 16.35
N GLY A 137 38.34 -9.79 16.13
CA GLY A 137 37.50 -10.38 17.17
C GLY A 137 37.77 -11.87 17.41
N ASP A 138 37.11 -12.46 18.39
CA ASP A 138 37.37 -13.85 18.80
C ASP A 138 36.37 -14.87 18.21
N PHE A 139 35.27 -14.40 17.62
CA PHE A 139 34.18 -15.27 17.20
C PHE A 139 34.18 -15.56 15.69
N HIS A 140 33.87 -16.80 15.33
CA HIS A 140 33.63 -17.22 13.94
C HIS A 140 32.20 -16.91 13.45
N THR A 141 31.43 -16.19 14.26
CA THR A 141 30.10 -15.71 13.91
C THR A 141 30.18 -14.45 13.05
N ARG A 142 29.06 -14.09 12.43
CA ARG A 142 28.93 -12.87 11.64
C ARG A 142 29.35 -11.66 12.47
N THR A 143 30.14 -10.75 11.88
CA THR A 143 30.52 -9.49 12.51
C THR A 143 29.34 -8.63 12.91
N ASP A 144 29.21 -8.34 14.21
CA ASP A 144 28.41 -7.23 14.70
C ASP A 144 29.21 -5.92 14.57
N TRP A 145 28.80 -5.07 13.63
CA TRP A 145 29.47 -3.80 13.37
C TRP A 145 29.11 -2.70 14.38
N HIS A 146 28.18 -2.96 15.29
CA HIS A 146 27.84 -2.07 16.41
C HIS A 146 28.59 -2.44 17.69
N ASP A 147 29.34 -3.55 17.70
CA ASP A 147 30.17 -3.91 18.84
C ASP A 147 31.21 -2.80 19.09
N PRO A 148 31.30 -2.25 20.31
CA PRO A 148 32.30 -1.25 20.68
C PRO A 148 33.73 -1.65 20.30
N PHE A 149 34.08 -2.93 20.38
CA PHE A 149 35.39 -3.44 19.99
C PHE A 149 35.65 -3.29 18.48
N ILE A 150 34.67 -3.66 17.64
CA ILE A 150 34.78 -3.51 16.18
C ILE A 150 34.80 -2.02 15.79
N VAL A 151 33.99 -1.20 16.46
CA VAL A 151 33.98 0.26 16.24
C VAL A 151 35.33 0.88 16.61
N GLU A 152 35.93 0.49 17.73
CA GLU A 152 37.26 0.94 18.14
C GLU A 152 38.32 0.49 17.12
N GLN A 153 38.26 -0.76 16.67
CA GLN A 153 39.17 -1.31 15.69
C GLN A 153 39.08 -0.58 14.33
N MET A 154 37.86 -0.23 13.90
CA MET A 154 37.61 0.56 12.69
C MET A 154 37.99 2.04 12.84
N SER A 155 38.21 2.52 14.06
CA SER A 155 38.66 3.89 14.33
C SER A 155 40.19 4.03 14.35
N LYS A 156 40.94 2.92 14.28
CA LYS A 156 42.41 2.93 14.19
C LYS A 156 42.89 3.46 12.83
N ASP A 157 44.09 4.04 12.83
CA ASP A 157 44.65 4.73 11.66
C ASP A 157 44.68 3.85 10.41
N GLY A 158 44.07 4.35 9.33
CA GLY A 158 43.99 3.67 8.03
C GLY A 158 42.71 2.86 7.82
N ASN A 159 41.90 2.60 8.86
CA ASN A 159 40.62 1.92 8.71
C ASN A 159 39.49 2.93 8.50
N TRP A 160 38.49 2.56 7.71
CA TRP A 160 37.30 3.37 7.51
C TRP A 160 36.12 2.53 7.00
N ALA A 161 34.90 3.01 7.20
CA ALA A 161 33.70 2.38 6.67
C ALA A 161 32.72 3.42 6.12
N ILE A 162 32.09 3.11 5.00
CA ILE A 162 31.00 3.90 4.41
C ILE A 162 29.69 3.25 4.82
N TRP A 163 28.86 4.02 5.52
CA TRP A 163 27.61 3.55 6.11
C TRP A 163 26.38 3.96 5.30
N PRO A 164 25.30 3.16 5.33
CA PRO A 164 23.97 3.62 4.95
C PRO A 164 23.51 4.80 5.85
N PRO A 165 22.55 5.63 5.38
CA PRO A 165 21.96 6.70 6.17
C PRO A 165 21.41 6.25 7.54
N ASN A 166 20.74 5.10 7.57
CA ASN A 166 20.32 4.44 8.81
C ASN A 166 21.18 3.20 9.06
N ARG A 167 21.79 3.09 10.24
CA ARG A 167 22.76 2.02 10.55
C ARG A 167 22.11 0.76 11.13
N TYR A 168 20.80 0.59 10.96
CA TYR A 168 20.07 -0.55 11.52
C TYR A 168 19.30 -1.30 10.42
N SER A 169 19.30 -2.63 10.50
CA SER A 169 18.37 -3.50 9.76
C SER A 169 17.07 -3.69 10.57
N PHE A 170 16.04 -4.25 9.95
CA PHE A 170 14.72 -4.45 10.54
C PHE A 170 14.71 -5.38 11.77
N ASP A 171 15.72 -6.25 11.88
CA ASP A 171 15.89 -7.28 12.90
C ASP A 171 17.02 -6.99 13.90
N THR A 172 17.87 -6.01 13.61
CA THR A 172 19.00 -5.61 14.46
C THR A 172 18.52 -5.16 15.83
N ILE A 173 19.07 -5.77 16.88
CA ILE A 173 18.81 -5.41 18.27
C ILE A 173 19.96 -4.54 18.74
N ASN A 174 19.66 -3.33 19.24
CA ASN A 174 20.68 -2.47 19.84
C ASN A 174 20.99 -2.92 21.27
N TYR A 175 22.03 -3.76 21.42
CA TYR A 175 22.50 -4.25 22.72
C TYR A 175 23.22 -3.19 23.56
N PHE A 176 23.75 -2.15 22.91
CA PHE A 176 24.58 -1.11 23.53
C PHE A 176 23.82 0.22 23.69
N ALA A 177 22.48 0.17 23.70
CA ALA A 177 21.62 1.34 23.80
C ALA A 177 21.88 2.12 25.11
N ALA A 178 22.01 3.44 25.01
CA ALA A 178 22.21 4.32 26.17
C ALA A 178 20.98 4.45 27.08
N SER A 179 19.80 4.10 26.59
CA SER A 179 18.53 4.19 27.31
C SER A 179 17.77 2.86 27.31
N PRO A 180 16.92 2.61 28.33
CA PRO A 180 16.04 1.45 28.34
C PRO A 180 15.12 1.41 27.10
N ASN A 181 14.87 0.22 26.58
CA ASN A 181 13.92 0.00 25.50
C ASN A 181 12.48 -0.13 26.07
N PRO A 182 11.45 0.40 25.38
CA PRO A 182 11.50 1.19 24.15
C PRO A 182 12.06 2.60 24.39
N ALA A 183 12.97 3.03 23.51
CA ALA A 183 13.61 4.34 23.58
C ALA A 183 12.85 5.38 22.74
N PRO A 184 12.76 6.64 23.18
CA PRO A 184 12.18 7.72 22.39
C PRO A 184 13.01 8.03 21.12
N PRO A 185 12.46 8.76 20.15
CA PRO A 185 13.20 9.23 18.98
C PRO A 185 14.51 9.94 19.35
N SER A 186 15.60 9.56 18.68
CA SER A 186 16.95 10.05 18.91
C SER A 186 17.73 10.24 17.59
N ALA A 187 18.94 10.79 17.67
CA ALA A 187 19.80 10.91 16.49
C ALA A 187 20.31 9.54 15.99
N GLU A 188 20.38 8.54 16.87
CA GLU A 188 20.75 7.17 16.51
C GLU A 188 19.56 6.42 15.90
N ASN A 189 18.38 6.55 16.51
CA ASN A 189 17.13 5.94 16.06
C ASN A 189 16.09 7.01 15.78
N LEU A 190 15.96 7.41 14.51
CA LEU A 190 15.17 8.58 14.11
C LEU A 190 13.72 8.57 14.59
N LEU A 191 13.12 7.38 14.71
CA LEU A 191 11.75 7.15 15.19
C LEU A 191 11.70 6.41 16.53
N GLY A 192 12.84 6.21 17.19
CA GLY A 192 12.97 5.46 18.44
C GLY A 192 13.09 3.95 18.21
N THR A 193 13.01 3.19 19.30
CA THR A 193 13.11 1.73 19.29
C THR A 193 11.83 1.05 19.78
N ASP A 194 11.63 -0.21 19.38
CA ASP A 194 10.57 -1.06 19.92
C ASP A 194 10.91 -1.65 21.31
N ASP A 195 10.02 -2.47 21.86
CA ASP A 195 10.17 -3.15 23.16
C ASP A 195 11.43 -4.02 23.26
N ARG A 196 12.01 -4.43 22.12
CA ARG A 196 13.22 -5.26 22.04
C ARG A 196 14.46 -4.46 21.67
N GLY A 197 14.36 -3.15 21.43
CA GLY A 197 15.49 -2.32 21.03
C GLY A 197 15.81 -2.34 19.54
N ARG A 198 14.84 -2.69 18.69
CA ARG A 198 14.99 -2.61 17.23
C ARG A 198 14.57 -1.24 16.71
N ASP A 199 15.27 -0.76 15.69
CA ASP A 199 15.00 0.55 15.09
C ASP A 199 13.63 0.59 14.38
N VAL A 200 12.76 1.51 14.80
CA VAL A 200 11.39 1.62 14.26
C VAL A 200 11.40 2.09 12.80
N LEU A 201 12.34 2.98 12.42
CA LEU A 201 12.44 3.48 11.05
C LEU A 201 12.79 2.36 10.06
N ALA A 202 13.78 1.54 10.39
CA ALA A 202 14.15 0.35 9.61
C ALA A 202 12.94 -0.59 9.48
N ARG A 203 12.28 -0.91 10.60
CA ARG A 203 11.10 -1.80 10.58
C ARG A 203 9.98 -1.28 9.68
N LEU A 204 9.71 0.02 9.69
CA LEU A 204 8.73 0.65 8.81
C LEU A 204 9.16 0.60 7.34
N LEU A 205 10.42 0.87 7.03
CA LEU A 205 10.93 0.85 5.66
C LEU A 205 10.83 -0.54 5.03
N TYR A 206 11.36 -1.55 5.74
CA TYR A 206 11.34 -2.95 5.29
C TYR A 206 9.90 -3.52 5.29
N GLY A 207 9.11 -3.21 6.32
CA GLY A 207 7.72 -3.64 6.43
C GLY A 207 6.84 -3.04 5.34
N PHE A 208 7.02 -1.75 5.02
CA PHE A 208 6.32 -1.08 3.93
C PHE A 208 6.63 -1.72 2.58
N ARG A 209 7.92 -1.97 2.28
CA ARG A 209 8.33 -2.71 1.07
C ARG A 209 7.59 -4.03 0.97
N LEU A 210 7.65 -4.83 2.04
CA LEU A 210 7.09 -6.17 2.06
C LEU A 210 5.57 -6.14 1.84
N SER A 211 4.84 -5.26 2.53
CA SER A 211 3.39 -5.13 2.42
C SER A 211 2.95 -4.72 1.01
N VAL A 212 3.64 -3.77 0.38
CA VAL A 212 3.30 -3.33 -0.98
C VAL A 212 3.60 -4.43 -1.99
N LEU A 213 4.77 -5.06 -1.93
CA LEU A 213 5.11 -6.17 -2.83
C LEU A 213 4.14 -7.33 -2.68
N PHE A 214 3.77 -7.67 -1.44
CA PHE A 214 2.82 -8.72 -1.15
C PHE A 214 1.44 -8.42 -1.75
N GLY A 215 0.90 -7.21 -1.52
CA GLY A 215 -0.39 -6.80 -2.07
C GLY A 215 -0.41 -6.78 -3.61
N LEU A 216 0.67 -6.31 -4.24
CA LEU A 216 0.82 -6.33 -5.69
C LEU A 216 0.90 -7.76 -6.23
N ALA A 217 1.66 -8.64 -5.59
CA ALA A 217 1.78 -10.04 -5.98
C ALA A 217 0.42 -10.75 -5.85
N LEU A 218 -0.25 -10.62 -4.70
CA LEU A 218 -1.55 -11.24 -4.44
C LEU A 218 -2.60 -10.77 -5.45
N THR A 219 -2.69 -9.47 -5.70
CA THR A 219 -3.61 -8.90 -6.68
C THR A 219 -3.30 -9.39 -8.10
N THR A 220 -2.02 -9.43 -8.48
CA THR A 220 -1.62 -9.88 -9.82
C THR A 220 -1.99 -11.35 -10.02
N ILE A 221 -1.68 -12.21 -9.03
CA ILE A 221 -2.02 -13.63 -9.08
C ILE A 221 -3.53 -13.81 -9.16
N GLY A 222 -4.29 -13.14 -8.29
CA GLY A 222 -5.75 -13.21 -8.27
C GLY A 222 -6.39 -12.76 -9.59
N VAL A 223 -5.96 -11.62 -10.13
CA VAL A 223 -6.45 -11.10 -11.42
C VAL A 223 -6.10 -12.06 -12.55
N VAL A 224 -4.87 -12.57 -12.63
CA VAL A 224 -4.48 -13.51 -13.68
C VAL A 224 -5.29 -14.79 -13.60
N ALA A 225 -5.41 -15.39 -12.41
CA ALA A 225 -6.19 -16.60 -12.20
C ALA A 225 -7.67 -16.40 -12.51
N GLY A 226 -8.27 -15.31 -12.03
CA GLY A 226 -9.68 -14.98 -12.26
C GLY A 226 -9.98 -14.68 -13.74
N VAL A 227 -9.11 -13.93 -14.42
CA VAL A 227 -9.24 -13.67 -15.86
C VAL A 227 -9.14 -14.96 -16.67
N LEU A 228 -8.19 -15.84 -16.33
CA LEU A 228 -8.04 -17.13 -17.01
C LEU A 228 -9.26 -18.04 -16.77
N ALA A 229 -9.72 -18.17 -15.52
CA ALA A 229 -10.90 -18.96 -15.19
C ALA A 229 -12.16 -18.42 -15.89
N GLY A 230 -12.39 -17.11 -15.82
CA GLY A 230 -13.51 -16.44 -16.48
C GLY A 230 -13.44 -16.54 -18.01
N ALA A 231 -12.26 -16.41 -18.61
CA ALA A 231 -12.08 -16.59 -20.05
C ALA A 231 -12.38 -18.03 -20.49
N VAL A 232 -11.94 -19.04 -19.72
CA VAL A 232 -12.25 -20.45 -19.98
C VAL A 232 -13.76 -20.71 -19.87
N GLN A 233 -14.41 -20.25 -18.80
CA GLN A 233 -15.86 -20.38 -18.64
C GLN A 233 -16.63 -19.67 -19.76
N GLY A 234 -16.24 -18.45 -20.12
CA GLY A 234 -16.88 -17.66 -21.18
C GLY A 234 -16.68 -18.22 -22.59
N TYR A 235 -15.53 -18.87 -22.86
CA TYR A 235 -15.24 -19.45 -24.17
C TYR A 235 -16.01 -20.76 -24.42
N PHE A 236 -15.99 -21.69 -23.46
CA PHE A 236 -16.63 -23.00 -23.64
C PHE A 236 -18.12 -23.00 -23.28
N GLY A 237 -18.53 -22.20 -22.28
CA GLY A 237 -19.91 -22.11 -21.81
C GLY A 237 -20.55 -23.45 -21.37
N GLY A 238 -21.86 -23.42 -21.13
CA GLY A 238 -22.68 -24.62 -20.92
C GLY A 238 -22.27 -25.46 -19.71
N ARG A 239 -21.91 -26.73 -19.93
CA ARG A 239 -21.58 -27.68 -18.85
C ARG A 239 -20.32 -27.29 -18.08
N LEU A 240 -19.33 -26.69 -18.74
CA LEU A 240 -18.09 -26.27 -18.08
C LEU A 240 -18.37 -25.10 -17.13
N ASP A 241 -19.18 -24.14 -17.57
CA ASP A 241 -19.60 -23.02 -16.73
C ASP A 241 -20.40 -23.50 -15.51
N LEU A 242 -21.37 -24.39 -15.71
CA LEU A 242 -22.13 -25.00 -14.60
C LEU A 242 -21.22 -25.75 -13.60
N ALA A 243 -20.22 -26.49 -14.09
CA ALA A 243 -19.29 -27.19 -13.22
C ALA A 243 -18.42 -26.22 -12.40
N PHE A 244 -17.89 -25.16 -13.03
CA PHE A 244 -17.12 -24.12 -12.35
C PHE A 244 -17.95 -23.35 -11.33
N GLN A 245 -19.20 -23.02 -11.64
CA GLN A 245 -20.11 -22.41 -10.67
C GLN A 245 -20.29 -23.29 -9.43
N ARG A 246 -20.52 -24.60 -9.61
CA ARG A 246 -20.64 -25.54 -8.47
C ARG A 246 -19.34 -25.66 -7.69
N PHE A 247 -18.20 -25.66 -8.37
CA PHE A 247 -16.90 -25.66 -7.71
C PHE A 247 -16.71 -24.41 -6.85
N ILE A 248 -17.01 -23.21 -7.37
CA ILE A 248 -16.89 -21.95 -6.64
C ILE A 248 -17.88 -21.91 -5.46
N GLU A 249 -19.11 -22.39 -5.63
CA GLU A 249 -20.07 -22.51 -4.52
C GLU A 249 -19.52 -23.37 -3.37
N VAL A 250 -19.00 -24.57 -3.67
CA VAL A 250 -18.42 -25.47 -2.66
C VAL A 250 -17.15 -24.87 -2.06
N TRP A 251 -16.29 -24.27 -2.88
CA TRP A 251 -15.03 -23.69 -2.43
C TRP A 251 -15.26 -22.47 -1.52
N SER A 252 -16.22 -21.61 -1.87
CA SER A 252 -16.61 -20.44 -1.08
C SER A 252 -17.33 -20.79 0.22
N ALA A 253 -17.88 -22.01 0.33
CA ALA A 253 -18.46 -22.52 1.58
C ALA A 253 -17.40 -22.92 2.62
N ILE A 254 -16.13 -23.07 2.22
CA ILE A 254 -15.01 -23.34 3.13
C ILE A 254 -14.69 -22.04 3.90
N PRO A 255 -14.75 -22.04 5.25
CA PRO A 255 -14.45 -20.82 5.99
C PRO A 255 -12.95 -20.49 5.94
N GLU A 256 -12.62 -19.41 5.21
CA GLU A 256 -11.25 -18.96 4.95
C GLU A 256 -10.41 -18.84 6.25
N LEU A 257 -10.99 -18.23 7.29
CA LEU A 257 -10.32 -18.02 8.58
C LEU A 257 -9.92 -19.34 9.26
N TYR A 258 -10.73 -20.40 9.17
CA TYR A 258 -10.40 -21.69 9.76
C TYR A 258 -9.29 -22.39 9.00
N LEU A 259 -9.29 -22.33 7.66
CA LEU A 259 -8.22 -22.90 6.88
C LEU A 259 -6.89 -22.18 7.14
N LEU A 260 -6.91 -20.84 7.20
CA LEU A 260 -5.74 -20.04 7.58
C LEU A 260 -5.20 -20.43 8.95
N LEU A 261 -6.07 -20.65 9.94
CA LEU A 261 -5.66 -21.06 11.29
C LEU A 261 -5.04 -22.48 11.31
N ILE A 262 -5.64 -23.44 10.61
CA ILE A 262 -5.10 -24.80 10.52
C ILE A 262 -3.73 -24.79 9.83
N LEU A 263 -3.60 -24.07 8.71
CA LEU A 263 -2.34 -24.00 7.98
C LEU A 263 -1.27 -23.22 8.75
N ALA A 264 -1.63 -22.15 9.46
CA ALA A 264 -0.70 -21.44 10.34
C ALA A 264 -0.25 -22.28 11.54
N ALA A 265 -1.03 -23.27 11.96
CA ALA A 265 -0.65 -24.22 13.01
C ALA A 265 0.23 -25.38 12.48
N MET A 266 0.06 -25.76 11.21
CA MET A 266 0.81 -26.85 10.58
C MET A 266 2.15 -26.41 9.97
N PHE A 267 2.22 -25.16 9.48
CA PHE A 267 3.38 -24.62 8.79
C PHE A 267 4.02 -23.48 9.57
N GLU A 268 5.33 -23.34 9.47
CA GLU A 268 6.01 -22.15 9.98
C GLU A 268 5.51 -20.90 9.25
N PRO A 269 5.16 -19.83 9.98
CA PRO A 269 4.68 -18.60 9.37
C PRO A 269 5.72 -18.03 8.39
N SER A 270 5.38 -18.02 7.10
CA SER A 270 6.19 -17.40 6.07
C SER A 270 5.34 -16.61 5.10
N VAL A 271 5.92 -15.53 4.57
CA VAL A 271 5.27 -14.65 3.59
C VAL A 271 4.83 -15.43 2.36
N TRP A 272 5.64 -16.40 1.92
CA TRP A 272 5.34 -17.22 0.74
C TRP A 272 4.14 -18.14 0.97
N ILE A 273 4.06 -18.79 2.14
CA ILE A 273 2.92 -19.64 2.49
C ILE A 273 1.65 -18.79 2.60
N LEU A 274 1.72 -17.64 3.27
CA LEU A 274 0.59 -16.72 3.35
C LEU A 274 0.13 -16.26 1.97
N LEU A 275 1.06 -15.92 1.07
CA LEU A 275 0.76 -15.51 -0.30
C LEU A 275 0.03 -16.63 -1.06
N VAL A 276 0.54 -17.87 -0.98
CA VAL A 276 -0.07 -19.03 -1.63
C VAL A 276 -1.48 -19.25 -1.09
N ILE A 277 -1.66 -19.27 0.24
CA ILE A 277 -2.96 -19.55 0.83
C ILE A 277 -3.97 -18.46 0.47
N LEU A 278 -3.62 -17.18 0.62
CA LEU A 278 -4.53 -16.09 0.24
C LEU A 278 -4.82 -16.09 -1.26
N SER A 279 -3.84 -16.48 -2.10
CA SER A 279 -4.05 -16.55 -3.55
C SER A 279 -5.04 -17.64 -3.98
N LEU A 280 -5.22 -18.69 -3.19
CA LEU A 280 -6.22 -19.73 -3.45
C LEU A 280 -7.66 -19.23 -3.32
N PHE A 281 -7.88 -18.13 -2.61
CA PHE A 281 -9.20 -17.53 -2.41
C PHE A 281 -9.35 -16.19 -3.14
N GLY A 282 -8.26 -15.44 -3.29
CA GLY A 282 -8.27 -14.09 -3.86
C GLY A 282 -8.62 -13.97 -5.34
N TRP A 283 -8.77 -15.07 -6.08
CA TRP A 283 -9.14 -15.06 -7.50
C TRP A 283 -10.67 -15.12 -7.74
N MET A 284 -11.45 -15.42 -6.71
CA MET A 284 -12.91 -15.54 -6.81
C MET A 284 -13.67 -14.20 -6.67
N GLY A 285 -12.96 -13.12 -6.32
CA GLY A 285 -13.53 -11.80 -6.02
C GLY A 285 -13.28 -10.74 -7.09
#